data_AF-A0A9D7I1F4-F1
#
_entry.id   AF-A0A9D7I1F4-F1
#
_cell.length_a   1.000
_cell.length_b   1.000
_cell.length_c   1.000
_cell.angle_alpha   90.00
_cell.angle_beta   90.00
_cell.angle_gamma   90.00
#
_symmetry.space_group_name_H-M   'P 1'
#
loop_
_entity.id
_entity.type
_entity.pdbx_description
1 polymer ?
#
loop_
_entity_poly.entity_id
_entity_poly.type
_entity_poly.pdbx_seq_one_letter_code
_entity_poly.pdbx_strand_id
1 'polypeptide(L)'
;MKKAFFVIAILVSLFSCDNGLDLGDGYVLEPTAIDSRAILKDKTSQYAVYGHVIDYTHDDKFILALQVPQDSIMDFPDFIHMSWKEKDYLCEYREGKQYYIIDKKMTRHTDH
;
A
#
# COMPACT_ATOMS: atom_id res chain seq x y z
N MET A 1 16.47 -4.38 -38.96
CA MET A 1 16.68 -3.68 -37.67
C MET A 1 15.39 -3.24 -36.97
N LYS A 2 14.23 -3.06 -37.63
CA LYS A 2 12.97 -2.68 -36.97
C LYS A 2 12.27 -3.82 -36.20
N LYS A 3 12.51 -5.08 -36.57
CA LYS A 3 11.83 -6.25 -35.96
C LYS A 3 12.32 -6.59 -34.54
N ALA A 4 13.53 -6.18 -34.17
CA ALA A 4 14.10 -6.45 -32.84
C ALA A 4 13.47 -5.58 -31.73
N PHE A 5 13.10 -4.33 -32.05
CA PHE A 5 12.46 -3.43 -31.08
C PHE A 5 11.08 -3.90 -30.63
N PHE A 6 10.34 -4.60 -31.50
CA PHE A 6 9.00 -5.09 -31.18
C PHE A 6 9.02 -6.22 -30.12
N VAL A 7 10.07 -7.04 -30.11
CA VAL A 7 10.22 -8.15 -29.16
C VAL A 7 10.56 -7.63 -27.75
N ILE A 8 11.36 -6.57 -27.67
CA ILE A 8 11.72 -5.93 -26.39
C ILE A 8 10.48 -5.29 -25.75
N ALA A 9 9.61 -4.64 -26.53
CA ALA A 9 8.38 -4.02 -26.02
C ALA A 9 7.40 -5.05 -25.41
N ILE A 10 7.29 -6.25 -25.99
CA ILE A 10 6.42 -7.33 -25.49
C ILE A 10 7.00 -7.95 -24.20
N LEU A 11 8.33 -8.06 -24.10
CA LEU A 11 9.00 -8.55 -22.90
C LEU A 11 8.84 -7.62 -21.69
N VAL A 12 8.80 -6.30 -21.90
CA VAL A 12 8.60 -5.32 -20.82
C VAL A 12 7.17 -5.36 -20.27
N SER A 13 6.16 -5.70 -21.08
CA SER A 13 4.77 -5.82 -20.62
C SER A 13 4.46 -7.06 -19.78
N LEU A 14 5.35 -8.07 -19.76
CA LEU A 14 5.12 -9.32 -19.02
C LEU A 14 5.58 -9.26 -17.55
N PHE A 15 6.18 -8.15 -17.10
CA PHE A 15 6.70 -8.00 -15.74
C PHE A 15 5.89 -7.06 -14.84
N SER A 16 4.73 -6.53 -15.29
CA SER A 16 3.75 -5.91 -14.37
C SER A 16 2.96 -6.99 -13.64
N CYS A 17 3.68 -7.79 -12.84
CA CYS A 17 3.09 -8.56 -11.77
C CYS A 17 2.74 -7.56 -10.67
N ASP A 18 1.49 -7.58 -10.22
CA ASP A 18 0.88 -6.69 -9.22
C ASP A 18 1.46 -6.92 -7.81
N ASN A 19 2.78 -6.85 -7.73
CA ASN A 19 3.53 -6.89 -6.49
C ASN A 19 3.47 -5.47 -5.92
N GLY A 20 3.03 -5.31 -4.68
CA GLY A 20 2.90 -4.01 -4.05
C GLY A 20 4.12 -3.10 -4.24
N LEU A 21 3.90 -1.80 -4.09
CA LEU A 21 4.96 -0.82 -4.26
C LEU A 21 5.97 -0.95 -3.12
N ASP A 22 7.22 -1.26 -3.47
CA ASP A 22 8.33 -1.30 -2.53
C ASP A 22 8.63 0.10 -2.00
N LEU A 23 8.46 0.28 -0.69
CA LEU A 23 8.76 1.53 0.01
C LEU A 23 10.17 1.52 0.58
N GLY A 24 10.94 0.43 0.46
CA GLY A 24 12.30 0.25 0.98
C GLY A 24 12.35 -0.34 2.39
N ASP A 25 13.52 -0.88 2.76
CA ASP A 25 13.77 -1.53 4.06
C ASP A 25 12.74 -2.61 4.43
N GLY A 26 12.24 -3.35 3.43
CA GLY A 26 11.24 -4.40 3.62
C GLY A 26 9.81 -3.89 3.76
N TYR A 27 9.57 -2.58 3.70
CA TYR A 27 8.20 -2.05 3.67
C TYR A 27 7.60 -2.10 2.28
N VAL A 28 6.34 -2.51 2.18
CA VAL A 28 5.61 -2.58 0.92
C VAL A 28 4.22 -1.99 1.11
N LEU A 29 3.79 -1.17 0.15
CA LEU A 29 2.40 -0.72 0.01
C LEU A 29 1.68 -1.68 -0.92
N GLU A 30 0.78 -2.50 -0.38
CA GLU A 30 0.08 -3.50 -1.19
C GLU A 30 -1.43 -3.52 -0.92
N PRO A 31 -2.22 -3.90 -1.91
CA PRO A 31 -3.60 -4.29 -1.68
C PRO A 31 -3.62 -5.53 -0.79
N THR A 32 -4.42 -5.51 0.28
CA THR A 32 -4.54 -6.63 1.22
C THR A 32 -5.81 -7.43 1.00
N ALA A 33 -5.88 -8.61 1.61
CA ALA A 33 -7.03 -9.53 1.48
C ALA A 33 -8.35 -8.97 2.05
N ILE A 34 -8.30 -7.89 2.85
CA ILE A 34 -9.49 -7.16 3.33
C ILE A 34 -9.71 -5.89 2.47
N ASP A 35 -9.20 -5.93 1.23
CA ASP A 35 -9.55 -5.02 0.14
C ASP A 35 -9.26 -3.54 0.40
N SER A 36 -8.30 -3.28 1.30
CA SER A 36 -7.71 -1.97 1.59
C SER A 36 -6.25 -1.94 1.16
N ARG A 37 -5.75 -0.75 0.84
CA ARG A 37 -4.32 -0.52 0.55
C ARG A 37 -3.58 -0.29 1.87
N ALA A 38 -2.73 -1.21 2.29
CA ALA A 38 -2.04 -1.14 3.59
C ALA A 38 -0.52 -1.06 3.42
N ILE A 39 0.18 -0.66 4.49
CA ILE A 39 1.65 -0.76 4.54
C ILE A 39 2.03 -1.94 5.41
N LEU A 40 2.78 -2.86 4.83
CA LEU A 40 3.31 -4.03 5.51
C LEU A 40 4.80 -3.86 5.76
N LYS A 41 5.28 -4.40 6.87
CA LYS A 41 6.70 -4.61 7.17
C LYS A 41 7.02 -6.07 6.92
N ASP A 42 7.92 -6.27 5.96
CA ASP A 42 8.36 -7.55 5.43
C ASP A 42 7.22 -8.30 4.69
N LYS A 43 7.58 -9.22 3.78
CA LYS A 43 6.60 -10.09 3.08
C LYS A 43 5.89 -11.08 4.02
N THR A 44 6.08 -10.95 5.33
CA THR A 44 5.50 -11.78 6.40
C THR A 44 4.14 -11.27 6.88
N SER A 45 3.57 -10.24 6.22
CA SER A 45 2.22 -9.71 6.48
C SER A 45 2.06 -8.99 7.83
N GLN A 46 3.15 -8.49 8.43
CA GLN A 46 3.03 -7.64 9.61
C GLN A 46 2.60 -6.23 9.19
N TYR A 47 1.43 -5.78 9.64
CA TYR A 47 0.96 -4.41 9.35
C TYR A 47 1.81 -3.37 10.08
N ALA A 48 2.41 -2.46 9.30
CA ALA A 48 2.95 -1.21 9.80
C ALA A 48 1.84 -0.14 9.87
N VAL A 49 0.92 -0.17 8.89
CA VAL A 49 -0.25 0.72 8.78
C VAL A 49 -1.42 -0.16 8.35
N TYR A 50 -2.44 -0.25 9.21
CA TYR A 50 -3.62 -1.10 9.00
C TYR A 50 -4.84 -0.24 8.69
N GLY A 51 -5.42 -0.43 7.51
CA GLY A 51 -6.51 0.39 6.98
C GLY A 51 -6.26 0.74 5.52
N HIS A 52 -7.00 1.71 4.99
CA HIS A 52 -6.84 2.18 3.60
C HIS A 52 -5.95 3.43 3.56
N VAL A 53 -4.74 3.28 3.03
CA VAL A 53 -3.78 4.34 2.77
C VAL A 53 -4.25 5.16 1.57
N ILE A 54 -4.59 6.41 1.84
CA ILE A 54 -5.04 7.39 0.83
C ILE A 54 -3.82 8.02 0.15
N ASP A 55 -2.85 8.44 0.96
CA ASP A 55 -1.67 9.17 0.52
C ASP A 55 -0.45 8.74 1.32
N TYR A 56 0.73 8.80 0.69
CA TYR A 56 1.99 8.47 1.31
C TYR A 56 3.16 9.13 0.59
N THR A 57 4.23 9.35 1.34
CA THR A 57 5.55 9.69 0.80
C THR A 57 6.61 8.97 1.62
N HIS A 58 7.75 8.66 1.02
CA HIS A 58 8.83 7.96 1.71
C HIS A 58 10.20 8.44 1.25
N ASP A 59 11.17 8.32 2.13
CA ASP A 59 12.61 8.50 1.86
C ASP A 59 13.40 7.34 2.47
N ASP A 60 14.73 7.40 2.48
CA ASP A 60 15.58 6.33 3.02
C ASP A 60 15.46 6.11 4.54
N LYS A 61 14.70 6.94 5.26
CA LYS A 61 14.58 6.87 6.73
C LYS A 61 13.14 6.69 7.20
N PHE A 62 12.21 7.34 6.53
CA PHE A 62 10.85 7.48 6.99
C PHE A 62 9.84 7.12 5.91
N ILE A 63 8.66 6.71 6.37
CA ILE A 63 7.44 6.66 5.58
C ILE A 63 6.43 7.56 6.29
N LEU A 64 5.87 8.50 5.56
CA LEU A 64 4.73 9.30 5.98
C LEU A 64 3.51 8.73 5.27
N ALA A 65 2.44 8.44 6.01
CA ALA A 65 1.22 7.89 5.43
C ALA A 65 -0.01 8.54 6.05
N LEU A 66 -1.02 8.78 5.22
CA LEU A 66 -2.37 9.17 5.62
C LEU A 66 -3.29 7.98 5.36
N GLN A 67 -3.95 7.49 6.40
CA GLN A 67 -4.87 6.37 6.32
C GLN A 67 -6.29 6.75 6.74
N VAL A 68 -7.27 6.00 6.25
CA VAL A 68 -8.55 5.80 6.94
C VAL A 68 -8.47 4.48 7.71
N PRO A 69 -8.70 4.49 9.04
CA PRO A 69 -8.69 3.28 9.86
C PRO A 69 -9.69 2.24 9.37
N GLN A 70 -9.34 0.94 9.45
CA GLN A 70 -10.18 -0.13 8.91
C GLN A 70 -11.58 -0.18 9.54
N ASP A 71 -11.70 0.06 10.85
CA ASP A 71 -12.97 0.11 11.57
C ASP A 71 -13.92 1.19 11.01
N SER A 72 -13.37 2.30 10.50
CA SER A 72 -14.14 3.38 9.86
C SER A 72 -14.62 3.03 8.44
N ILE A 73 -14.12 1.93 7.88
CA ILE A 73 -14.41 1.44 6.53
C ILE A 73 -15.39 0.27 6.57
N MET A 74 -15.33 -0.56 7.63
CA MET A 74 -16.16 -1.77 7.77
C MET A 74 -17.67 -1.49 7.75
N ASP A 75 -18.08 -0.27 8.07
CA ASP A 75 -19.49 0.14 8.05
C ASP A 75 -20.05 0.37 6.63
N PHE A 76 -19.22 0.33 5.59
CA PHE A 76 -19.68 0.50 4.21
C PHE A 76 -20.13 -0.83 3.60
N PRO A 77 -21.43 -0.96 3.26
CA PRO A 77 -21.88 -2.05 2.43
C PRO A 77 -21.12 -2.00 1.09
N ASP A 78 -20.72 -3.17 0.60
CA ASP A 78 -20.06 -3.34 -0.69
C ASP A 78 -18.69 -2.69 -0.85
N PHE A 79 -18.03 -2.20 0.21
CA PHE A 79 -16.67 -1.66 0.11
C PHE A 79 -15.70 -2.65 -0.56
N ILE A 80 -15.85 -3.94 -0.23
CA ILE A 80 -15.11 -5.07 -0.84
C ILE A 80 -15.29 -5.12 -2.36
N HIS A 81 -16.48 -4.78 -2.87
CA HIS A 81 -16.83 -4.87 -4.28
C HIS A 81 -16.55 -3.59 -5.08
N MET A 82 -16.17 -2.49 -4.41
CA MET A 82 -15.80 -1.24 -5.05
C MET A 82 -14.45 -1.35 -5.77
N SER A 83 -14.32 -0.64 -6.89
CA SER A 83 -13.03 -0.44 -7.54
C SER A 83 -12.08 0.37 -6.66
N TRP A 84 -10.76 0.26 -6.88
CA TRP A 84 -9.77 1.05 -6.14
C TRP A 84 -10.04 2.56 -6.20
N LYS A 85 -10.48 3.06 -7.36
CA LYS A 85 -10.79 4.48 -7.53
C LYS A 85 -12.00 4.92 -6.70
N GLU A 86 -13.03 4.07 -6.59
CA GLU A 86 -14.20 4.36 -5.76
C GLU A 86 -13.84 4.33 -4.28
N LYS A 87 -13.00 3.38 -3.86
CA LYS A 87 -12.47 3.31 -2.50
C LYS A 87 -11.64 4.55 -2.16
N ASP A 88 -10.70 4.94 -3.03
CA ASP A 88 -9.88 6.13 -2.86
C ASP A 88 -10.75 7.38 -2.70
N TYR A 89 -11.71 7.58 -3.61
CA TYR A 89 -12.67 8.68 -3.54
C TYR A 89 -13.42 8.68 -2.21
N LEU A 90 -13.99 7.55 -1.81
CA LEU A 90 -14.78 7.45 -0.58
C LEU A 90 -13.94 7.72 0.68
N CYS A 91 -12.70 7.22 0.72
CA CYS A 91 -11.76 7.44 1.82
C CYS A 91 -11.24 8.89 1.87
N GLU A 92 -11.03 9.56 0.73
CA GLU A 92 -10.60 10.96 0.65
C GLU A 92 -11.56 11.91 1.37
N TYR A 93 -12.88 11.69 1.28
CA TYR A 93 -13.87 12.56 1.90
C TYR A 93 -14.31 12.13 3.31
N ARG A 94 -13.80 11.02 3.84
CA ARG A 94 -14.13 10.55 5.19
C ARG A 94 -13.46 11.38 6.27
N GLU A 95 -14.18 11.59 7.37
CA GLU A 95 -13.60 12.06 8.64
C GLU A 95 -12.86 10.92 9.36
N GLY A 96 -12.05 11.26 10.38
CA GLY A 96 -11.35 10.24 11.19
C GLY A 96 -10.04 9.72 10.58
N LYS A 97 -9.43 10.46 9.65
CA LYS A 97 -8.13 10.09 9.07
C LYS A 97 -7.02 10.12 10.12
N GLN A 98 -6.02 9.24 9.95
CA GLN A 98 -4.86 9.15 10.83
C GLN A 98 -3.56 9.29 10.04
N TYR A 99 -2.62 10.05 10.61
CA TYR A 99 -1.28 10.23 10.04
C TYR A 99 -0.28 9.33 10.77
N TYR A 100 0.58 8.69 10.00
CA TYR A 100 1.66 7.84 10.48
C TYR A 100 3.00 8.41 10.05
N ILE A 101 3.96 8.34 10.97
CA ILE A 101 5.38 8.52 10.70
C ILE A 101 6.05 7.23 11.11
N ILE A 102 6.57 6.49 10.15
CA ILE A 102 7.20 5.19 10.35
C ILE A 102 8.70 5.39 10.22
N ASP A 103 9.45 5.19 11.31
CA ASP A 103 10.91 5.07 11.25
C ASP A 103 11.28 3.68 10.75
N LYS A 104 11.92 3.60 9.58
CA LYS A 104 12.25 2.33 8.94
C LYS A 104 13.31 1.53 9.69
N LYS A 105 14.12 2.20 10.51
CA LYS A 105 15.23 1.61 11.27
C LYS A 105 14.81 1.16 12.66
N MET A 106 13.62 1.55 13.10
CA MET A 106 13.09 1.15 14.40
C MET A 106 12.50 -0.26 14.31
N THR A 107 13.37 -1.27 14.24
CA THR A 107 13.00 -2.65 14.56
C THR A 107 12.70 -2.70 16.06
N ARG A 108 11.52 -3.19 16.44
CA ARG A 108 11.20 -3.43 17.85
C ARG A 108 12.29 -4.33 18.44
N HIS A 109 13.03 -3.84 19.42
CA HIS A 109 13.61 -4.67 20.46
C HIS A 109 12.45 -5.32 21.21
N THR A 110 12.01 -6.50 20.77
CA THR A 110 11.21 -7.39 21.61
C THR A 110 12.16 -8.13 22.53
N ASP A 111 12.54 -7.47 23.63
CA ASP A 111 13.10 -8.14 24.80
C ASP A 111 11.91 -8.74 25.56
N HIS A 112 11.62 -10.02 25.31
CA HIS A 112 10.75 -10.86 26.13
C HIS A 112 11.42 -12.20 26.39
#